data_AF-A0AAD9PTX2-F1
#
_entry.id   AF-A0AAD9PTX2-F1
#
_cell.length_a   1.000
_cell.length_b   1.000
_cell.length_c   1.000
_cell.angle_alpha   90.00
_cell.angle_beta   90.00
_cell.angle_gamma   90.00
#
_symmetry.space_group_name_H-M   'P 1'
#
loop_
_entity.id
_entity.type
_entity.pdbx_description
1 polymer ?
#
loop_
_entity_poly.entity_id
_entity_poly.type
_entity_poly.pdbx_seq_one_letter_code
_entity_poly.pdbx_strand_id
1 'polypeptide(L)'
;MDAPYLGASPDAKVIDPGCSDPFGLSEVKCPETKYLVTSLDACSDNSFFMEEVDGKPKLNHTHKYYVQVQRLMGVTRAKWCDFVVCTSKGMSIARIPFDPQFWNSLKVTLKLYYFKHFLTTAAREPRA
;
A
#
# COMPACT_ATOMS: atom_id res chain seq x y z
N MET A 1 -9.91 8.33 17.42
CA MET A 1 -9.78 8.13 15.96
C MET A 1 -10.55 9.25 15.30
N ASP A 2 -9.90 10.07 14.48
CA ASP A 2 -10.54 11.28 13.92
C ASP A 2 -11.24 11.02 12.57
N ALA A 3 -11.30 9.75 12.14
CA ALA A 3 -11.93 9.32 10.89
C ALA A 3 -12.45 7.86 11.01
N PRO A 4 -13.59 7.62 11.70
CA PRO A 4 -14.14 6.27 11.90
C PRO A 4 -14.60 5.58 10.60
N TYR A 5 -14.74 6.34 9.52
CA TYR A 5 -15.08 5.84 8.18
C TYR A 5 -13.89 5.23 7.43
N LEU A 6 -12.68 5.22 8.02
CA LEU A 6 -11.49 4.64 7.43
C LEU A 6 -11.06 3.38 8.19
N GLY A 7 -11.14 2.24 7.51
CA GLY A 7 -10.55 0.97 7.95
C GLY A 7 -9.30 0.59 7.16
N ALA A 8 -8.50 -0.31 7.71
CA ALA A 8 -7.31 -0.90 7.09
C ALA A 8 -7.17 -2.36 7.53
N SER A 9 -6.73 -3.23 6.62
CA SER A 9 -6.42 -4.63 6.87
C SER A 9 -5.12 -4.96 6.14
N PRO A 10 -3.96 -4.73 6.77
CA PRO A 10 -2.68 -5.14 6.18
C PRO A 10 -2.56 -6.67 6.20
N ASP A 11 -1.74 -7.23 5.31
CA ASP A 11 -1.47 -8.68 5.30
C ASP A 11 -0.77 -9.13 6.58
N ALA A 12 0.15 -8.32 7.12
CA ALA A 12 0.73 -8.55 8.44
C ALA A 12 1.12 -7.26 9.18
N LYS A 13 1.26 -7.41 10.50
CA LYS A 13 1.93 -6.44 11.38
C LYS A 13 3.34 -6.94 11.64
N VAL A 14 4.31 -6.04 11.67
CA VAL A 14 5.72 -6.36 11.89
C VAL A 14 6.21 -5.62 13.12
N ILE A 15 6.94 -6.32 13.98
CA ILE A 15 7.69 -5.73 15.09
C ILE A 15 9.17 -5.99 14.82
N ASP A 16 9.91 -4.94 14.49
CA ASP A 16 11.35 -4.96 14.23
C ASP A 16 12.08 -4.16 15.32
N PRO A 17 12.60 -4.82 16.38
CA PRO A 17 13.30 -4.14 17.47
C PRO A 17 14.57 -3.39 17.04
N GLY A 18 15.09 -3.66 15.83
CA GLY A 18 16.28 -2.99 15.30
C GLY A 18 15.98 -1.62 14.66
N CYS A 19 14.72 -1.28 14.44
CA CYS A 19 14.30 -0.01 13.86
C CYS A 19 14.07 1.07 14.92
N SER A 20 14.26 2.34 14.55
CA SER A 20 13.88 3.50 15.38
C SER A 20 12.39 3.49 15.72
N ASP A 21 11.56 3.06 14.77
CA ASP A 21 10.13 2.81 14.93
C ASP A 21 9.88 1.31 14.82
N PRO A 22 9.70 0.57 15.93
CA PRO A 22 9.64 -0.89 15.85
C PRO A 22 8.38 -1.43 15.17
N PHE A 23 7.29 -0.66 15.16
CA PHE A 23 6.02 -1.09 14.59
C PHE A 23 5.90 -0.69 13.10
N GLY A 24 5.84 -1.72 12.26
CA GLY A 24 5.60 -1.60 10.82
C GLY A 24 4.52 -2.56 10.32
N LEU A 25 4.34 -2.55 9.01
CA LEU A 25 3.40 -3.42 8.30
C LEU A 25 4.14 -4.26 7.24
N SER A 26 3.49 -5.32 6.77
CA SER A 26 3.88 -6.02 5.55
C SER A 26 2.66 -6.13 4.63
N GLU A 27 2.87 -5.87 3.33
CA GLU A 27 1.87 -6.00 2.28
C GLU A 27 2.47 -6.80 1.14
N VAL A 28 1.85 -7.92 0.78
CA VAL A 28 2.37 -8.90 -0.17
C VAL A 28 1.60 -8.83 -1.48
N LYS A 29 2.31 -8.84 -2.61
CA LYS A 29 1.74 -8.98 -3.96
C LYS A 29 2.39 -10.13 -4.70
N CYS A 30 1.55 -10.94 -5.36
CA CYS A 30 1.98 -12.04 -6.23
C CYS A 30 1.48 -11.75 -7.66
N PRO A 31 2.26 -11.05 -8.51
CA PRO A 31 1.82 -10.65 -9.83
C PRO A 31 1.77 -11.84 -10.80
N GLU A 32 0.57 -12.29 -11.17
CA GLU A 32 0.38 -13.42 -12.09
C GLU A 32 1.09 -13.20 -13.44
N THR A 33 0.91 -12.02 -14.05
CA THR A 33 1.50 -11.68 -15.36
C THR A 33 3.03 -11.60 -15.34
N LYS A 34 3.64 -11.49 -14.16
CA LYS A 34 5.09 -11.43 -13.94
C LYS A 34 5.59 -12.57 -13.05
N TYR A 35 4.79 -13.62 -12.87
CA TYR A 35 5.09 -14.69 -11.93
C TYR A 35 6.35 -15.48 -12.34
N LEU A 36 6.68 -15.56 -13.63
CA LEU A 36 7.80 -16.35 -14.15
C LEU A 36 9.13 -15.59 -14.27
N VAL A 37 9.18 -14.32 -13.86
CA VAL A 37 10.38 -13.47 -13.93
C VAL A 37 10.77 -12.95 -12.55
N THR A 38 11.99 -12.44 -12.39
CA THR A 38 12.35 -11.75 -11.14
C THR A 38 11.60 -10.42 -11.05
N SER A 39 11.43 -9.89 -9.83
CA SER A 39 10.81 -8.56 -9.67
C SER A 39 11.61 -7.45 -10.35
N LEU A 40 12.93 -7.60 -10.46
CA LEU A 40 13.80 -6.64 -11.15
C LEU A 40 13.58 -6.70 -12.66
N ASP A 41 13.58 -7.90 -13.26
CA ASP A 41 13.28 -8.05 -14.69
C ASP A 41 11.88 -7.50 -15.03
N ALA A 42 10.91 -7.71 -14.15
CA ALA A 42 9.55 -7.18 -14.33
C ALA A 42 9.48 -5.64 -14.38
N CYS A 43 10.45 -4.92 -13.81
CA CYS A 43 10.51 -3.45 -13.84
C CYS A 43 10.77 -2.89 -15.25
N SER A 44 11.23 -3.71 -16.19
CA SER A 44 11.37 -3.31 -17.60
C SER A 44 10.03 -3.10 -18.32
N ASP A 45 8.92 -3.57 -17.73
CA ASP A 45 7.56 -3.30 -18.19
C ASP A 45 6.98 -2.09 -17.44
N ASN A 46 6.75 -0.99 -18.16
CA ASN A 46 6.19 0.24 -17.58
C ASN A 46 4.76 0.09 -17.00
N SER A 47 4.05 -1.00 -17.32
CA SER A 47 2.76 -1.32 -16.70
C SER A 47 2.89 -2.05 -15.36
N PHE A 48 4.10 -2.51 -15.03
CA PHE A 48 4.38 -3.11 -13.73
C PHE A 48 4.36 -2.04 -12.63
N PHE A 49 3.94 -2.44 -11.44
CA PHE A 49 3.79 -1.51 -10.32
C PHE A 49 5.10 -1.16 -9.63
N MET A 50 6.21 -1.81 -10.00
CA MET A 50 7.55 -1.48 -9.53
C MET A 50 8.36 -0.89 -10.69
N GLU A 51 9.30 -0.02 -10.34
CA GLU A 51 10.30 0.55 -11.23
C GLU A 51 11.70 0.21 -10.73
N GLU A 52 12.68 0.13 -11.63
CA GLU A 52 14.08 -0.06 -11.25
C GLU A 52 14.70 1.28 -10.86
N VAL A 53 15.25 1.35 -9.65
CA VAL A 53 16.02 2.50 -9.18
C VAL A 53 17.28 1.99 -8.48
N ASP A 54 18.45 2.36 -8.99
CA ASP A 54 19.76 1.94 -8.49
C ASP A 54 19.91 0.39 -8.45
N GLY A 55 19.43 -0.30 -9.48
CA GLY A 55 19.48 -1.76 -9.58
C GLY A 55 18.54 -2.49 -8.61
N LYS A 56 17.56 -1.80 -8.01
CA LYS A 56 16.60 -2.39 -7.06
C LYS A 56 15.16 -2.07 -7.48
N PRO A 57 14.22 -3.03 -7.34
CA PRO A 57 12.80 -2.74 -7.50
C PRO A 57 12.31 -1.78 -6.41
N LYS A 58 11.71 -0.66 -6.81
CA LYS A 58 11.00 0.27 -5.92
C LYS A 58 9.55 0.40 -6.37
N LEU A 59 8.63 0.58 -5.42
CA LEU A 59 7.23 0.77 -5.76
C LEU A 59 7.04 2.12 -6.43
N ASN A 60 6.42 2.14 -7.62
CA ASN A 60 6.13 3.39 -8.32
C ASN A 60 5.11 4.21 -7.51
N HIS A 61 5.47 5.44 -7.15
CA HIS A 61 4.64 6.32 -6.33
C HIS A 61 3.31 6.74 -6.98
N THR A 62 3.22 6.65 -8.31
CA THR A 62 1.99 6.94 -9.06
C THR A 62 1.03 5.75 -9.11
N HIS A 63 1.49 4.55 -8.76
CA HIS A 63 0.68 3.33 -8.83
C HIS A 63 -0.30 3.22 -7.63
N LYS A 64 -1.47 2.62 -7.85
CA LYS A 64 -2.53 2.45 -6.83
C LYS A 64 -2.08 1.72 -5.56
N TYR A 65 -1.06 0.87 -5.65
CA TYR A 65 -0.51 0.18 -4.48
C TYR A 65 0.25 1.13 -3.55
N TYR A 66 0.84 2.22 -4.06
CA TYR A 66 1.42 3.26 -3.19
C TYR A 66 0.33 3.94 -2.36
N VAL A 67 -0.81 4.27 -2.98
CA VAL A 67 -2.01 4.80 -2.29
C VAL A 67 -2.48 3.83 -1.21
N GLN A 68 -2.56 2.53 -1.53
CA GLN A 68 -2.96 1.49 -0.58
C GLN A 68 -2.01 1.43 0.63
N VAL A 69 -0.71 1.35 0.40
CA VAL A 69 0.31 1.23 1.45
C VAL A 69 0.33 2.47 2.36
N GLN A 70 0.27 3.68 1.78
CA GLN A 70 0.18 4.92 2.56
C GLN A 70 -1.11 4.99 3.39
N ARG A 71 -2.24 4.51 2.85
CA ARG A 71 -3.51 4.41 3.61
C ARG A 71 -3.41 3.43 4.78
N LEU A 72 -2.83 2.25 4.57
CA LEU A 72 -2.65 1.26 5.62
C LEU A 72 -1.85 1.85 6.79
N MET A 73 -0.69 2.45 6.49
CA MET A 73 0.14 3.13 7.50
C MET A 73 -0.58 4.30 8.17
N GLY A 74 -1.32 5.11 7.40
CA GLY A 74 -2.07 6.25 7.93
C GLY A 74 -3.17 5.88 8.92
N VAL A 75 -3.85 4.74 8.71
CA VAL A 75 -4.91 4.24 9.60
C VAL A 75 -4.32 3.53 10.82
N THR A 76 -3.29 2.71 10.65
CA THR A 76 -2.69 1.93 11.74
C THR A 76 -1.66 2.73 12.55
N ARG A 77 -1.25 3.90 12.06
CA ARG A 77 -0.17 4.76 12.59
C ARG A 77 1.24 4.14 12.48
N ALA A 78 1.42 3.11 11.65
CA ALA A 78 2.75 2.58 11.33
C ALA A 78 3.59 3.64 10.58
N LYS A 79 4.92 3.57 10.74
CA LYS A 79 5.87 4.52 10.11
C LYS A 79 6.52 3.98 8.84
N TRP A 80 6.41 2.69 8.61
CA TRP A 80 6.93 2.02 7.43
C TRP A 80 6.11 0.76 7.12
N CYS A 81 6.21 0.32 5.88
CA CYS A 81 5.61 -0.91 5.39
C CYS A 81 6.63 -1.63 4.50
N ASP A 82 6.87 -2.91 4.76
CA ASP A 82 7.61 -3.77 3.86
C ASP A 82 6.66 -4.23 2.74
N PHE A 83 6.89 -3.70 1.54
CA PHE A 83 6.14 -4.08 0.34
C PHE A 83 6.85 -5.26 -0.32
N VAL A 84 6.21 -6.42 -0.26
CA VAL A 84 6.79 -7.70 -0.65
C VAL A 84 6.21 -8.13 -2.00
N VAL A 85 7.08 -8.44 -2.95
CA VAL A 85 6.68 -8.98 -4.25
C VAL A 85 7.21 -10.40 -4.38
N CYS A 86 6.29 -11.37 -4.49
CA CYS A 86 6.62 -12.78 -4.64
C CYS A 86 6.37 -13.24 -6.07
N THR A 87 7.39 -13.85 -6.68
CA THR A 87 7.30 -14.52 -7.98
C THR A 87 7.87 -15.95 -7.86
N SER A 88 7.72 -16.77 -8.89
CA SER A 88 8.36 -18.10 -8.95
C SER A 88 9.89 -18.03 -8.99
N LYS A 89 10.46 -16.86 -9.29
CA LYS A 89 11.91 -16.62 -9.34
C LYS A 89 12.48 -16.07 -8.04
N GLY A 90 11.64 -15.81 -7.04
CA GLY A 90 12.06 -15.36 -5.73
C GLY A 90 11.17 -14.25 -5.17
N MET A 91 11.70 -13.54 -4.19
CA MET A 91 11.00 -12.48 -3.47
C MET A 91 11.85 -11.21 -3.46
N SER A 92 11.21 -10.07 -3.65
CA SER A 92 11.81 -8.75 -3.40
C SER A 92 11.03 -8.01 -2.32
N ILE A 93 11.75 -7.22 -1.52
CA ILE A 93 11.17 -6.44 -0.43
C ILE A 93 11.64 -4.98 -0.60
N ALA A 94 10.67 -4.07 -0.67
CA ALA A 94 10.92 -2.63 -0.67
C ALA A 94 10.29 -2.02 0.58
N ARG A 95 11.11 -1.45 1.47
CA ARG A 95 10.61 -0.72 2.65
C ARG A 95 10.14 0.67 2.24
N ILE A 96 8.83 0.90 2.38
CA ILE A 96 8.18 2.17 2.03
C ILE A 96 7.99 2.99 3.30
N PRO A 97 8.56 4.21 3.38
CA PRO A 97 8.33 5.10 4.51
C PRO A 97 6.93 5.71 4.44
N PHE A 98 6.36 6.01 5.60
CA PHE A 98 5.13 6.78 5.68
C PHE A 98 5.37 8.22 5.20
N ASP A 99 4.50 8.72 4.33
CA ASP A 99 4.49 10.09 3.84
C ASP A 99 3.32 10.86 4.47
N PRO A 100 3.58 11.71 5.48
CA PRO A 100 2.53 12.47 6.15
C PRO A 100 1.83 13.48 5.24
N GLN A 101 2.55 14.08 4.27
CA GLN A 101 1.99 15.08 3.38
C GLN A 101 1.02 14.42 2.40
N PHE A 102 1.45 13.30 1.79
CA PHE A 102 0.60 12.50 0.92
C PHE A 102 -0.63 11.98 1.67
N TRP A 103 -0.47 11.45 2.89
CA TRP A 103 -1.59 10.97 3.70
C TRP A 103 -2.59 12.07 4.04
N ASN A 104 -2.11 13.27 4.38
CA ASN A 104 -2.99 14.40 4.70
C ASN A 104 -3.85 14.80 3.50
N SER A 105 -3.26 14.87 2.30
CA SER A 105 -3.99 15.12 1.05
C SER A 105 -4.98 13.98 0.75
N LEU A 106 -4.55 12.72 0.88
CA LEU A 106 -5.39 11.55 0.64
C LEU A 106 -6.61 11.50 1.57
N LYS A 107 -6.43 11.80 2.87
CA LYS A 107 -7.54 11.85 3.84
C LYS A 107 -8.64 12.81 3.44
N VAL A 108 -8.30 13.99 2.91
CA VAL A 108 -9.29 14.98 2.46
C VAL A 108 -10.13 14.39 1.32
N THR A 109 -9.48 13.81 0.32
CA THR A 109 -10.15 13.16 -0.81
C THR A 109 -11.02 11.99 -0.36
N LEU A 110 -10.53 11.12 0.52
CA LEU A 110 -11.28 9.98 1.04
C LEU A 110 -12.50 10.42 1.86
N LYS A 111 -12.37 11.49 2.66
CA LYS A 111 -13.50 12.07 3.41
C LYS A 111 -14.59 12.56 2.46
N LEU A 112 -14.20 13.37 1.47
CA LEU A 112 -15.14 13.91 0.48
C LEU A 112 -15.84 12.78 -0.28
N TYR A 113 -15.09 11.77 -0.72
CA TYR A 113 -15.66 10.62 -1.42
C TYR A 113 -16.63 9.84 -0.54
N TYR A 114 -16.27 9.57 0.71
CA TYR A 114 -17.11 8.81 1.63
C TYR A 114 -18.46 9.50 1.85
N PHE A 115 -18.47 10.79 2.23
CA PHE A 115 -19.72 11.47 2.56
C PHE A 115 -20.53 11.92 1.33
N LYS A 116 -19.88 12.26 0.21
CA LYS A 116 -20.57 12.73 -0.99
C LYS A 116 -21.12 11.59 -1.86
N HIS A 117 -20.39 10.48 -1.94
CA HIS A 117 -20.70 9.40 -2.87
C HIS A 117 -21.01 8.09 -2.16
N PHE A 118 -20.08 7.56 -1.36
CA PHE A 118 -20.23 6.22 -0.79
C PHE A 118 -21.41 6.11 0.19
N LEU A 119 -21.51 7.00 1.17
CA LEU A 119 -22.53 6.96 2.22
C LEU A 119 -23.95 7.02 1.64
N THR A 120 -24.17 7.92 0.68
CA THR A 120 -25.46 8.05 -0.01
C THR A 120 -25.81 6.78 -0.79
N THR A 121 -24.84 6.16 -1.46
CA THR A 121 -25.06 4.90 -2.18
C THR A 121 -25.32 3.73 -1.22
N ALA A 122 -24.50 3.57 -0.18
CA ALA A 122 -24.62 2.50 0.80
C ALA A 122 -25.92 2.59 1.61
N ALA A 123 -26.42 3.79 1.88
CA ALA A 123 -27.70 4.01 2.56
C ALA A 123 -28.94 3.74 1.69
N ARG A 124 -28.77 3.59 0.36
CA ARG A 124 -29.85 3.33 -0.60
C ARG A 124 -30.06 1.85 -0.91
N GLU A 125 -29.14 0.97 -0.54
CA GLU A 125 -29.38 -0.47 -0.67
C GLU A 125 -30.59 -0.86 0.21
N PRO A 126 -31.58 -1.60 -0.32
CA PRO A 126 -32.64 -2.10 0.51
C PRO A 126 -32.04 -3.03 1.56
N ARG A 127 -32.44 -2.84 2.82
CA ARG A 127 -32.27 -3.84 3.87
C ARG A 127 -32.72 -5.19 3.28
N ALA A 128 -31.81 -6.16 3.29
CA ALA A 128 -32.14 -7.56 3.06
C ALA A 128 -33.33 -7.99 3.94
#